data_AF-A0A5M2EW19-F1
#
_entry.id   AF-A0A5M2EW19-F1
#
_cell.length_a   1.000
_cell.length_b   1.000
_cell.length_c   1.000
_cell.angle_alpha   90.00
_cell.angle_beta   90.00
_cell.angle_gamma   90.00
#
_symmetry.space_group_name_H-M   'P 1'
#
loop_
_entity.id
_entity.type
_entity.pdbx_description
1 polymer ?
#
loop_
_entity_poly.entity_id
_entity_poly.type
_entity_poly.pdbx_seq_one_letter_code
_entity_poly.pdbx_strand_id
1 'polypeptide(L)'
;YQIDFINFNQDNYNLLDYVFDDQDAQSVSVTIAKNSTKDGKEDFFMERAQKMLAGLIVYCKTEIPNASMQDVLNAFNEYVAPDEESFRNWVDEDLGPHHPAYHLLKGLTTLGGNTRTSVTSSFASQVSIFTLKKISEMTRTSDFNFREFQEQKSILYVKLPMDENPFTALTSVFFDQLIAQFYKMADENRGKLKIPTIFLLDEFPNIGKIDKYGRVLATCRGLGLSMNTIVQDNGQIESLYGKEMARSILSNHDTLLFLRSKDMETIKYFSQLAGETTAKVQTGSSSQSGGFMSGKSSSSQSTSEQYVKRSLISEGDLASIAKNDCYLFVSGLYPLKLQKAWQAEVFGDYVERHTASEPVTNAVKKEAAFTQPPVPKATDTETNANGGRSVHIIEEEIDQSDLFDLTDEGLEEEWEEQQQKRDDLSVEERLKEREATDLRTLL
;
A
#
# COMPACT_ATOMS: atom_id res chain seq x y z
N TYR A 1 6.98 4.33 -15.34
CA TYR A 1 7.68 4.92 -14.19
C TYR A 1 7.86 3.86 -13.14
N GLN A 2 9.01 3.79 -12.49
CA GLN A 2 9.32 2.81 -11.46
C GLN A 2 10.23 3.43 -10.39
N ILE A 3 9.75 3.47 -9.16
CA ILE A 3 10.52 3.90 -8.00
C ILE A 3 10.83 2.67 -7.13
N ASP A 4 12.10 2.50 -6.74
CA ASP A 4 12.58 1.30 -6.05
C ASP A 4 13.14 1.65 -4.67
N PHE A 5 12.31 1.51 -3.63
CA PHE A 5 12.68 1.70 -2.23
C PHE A 5 13.32 0.47 -1.57
N ILE A 6 13.62 -0.59 -2.35
CA ILE A 6 14.38 -1.77 -1.92
C ILE A 6 15.87 -1.54 -2.24
N ASN A 7 16.16 -1.23 -3.50
CA ASN A 7 17.51 -1.21 -4.05
C ASN A 7 18.06 0.20 -4.30
N PHE A 8 17.17 1.20 -4.49
CA PHE A 8 17.48 2.58 -4.86
C PHE A 8 18.28 2.68 -6.17
N ASN A 9 17.82 2.00 -7.23
CA ASN A 9 18.53 1.88 -8.52
C ASN A 9 17.66 2.22 -9.76
N GLN A 10 16.56 2.93 -9.59
CA GLN A 10 15.58 3.28 -10.65
C GLN A 10 15.37 4.82 -10.68
N ASP A 11 14.16 5.27 -11.01
CA ASP A 11 13.80 6.68 -11.07
C ASP A 11 14.05 7.37 -9.71
N ASN A 12 14.77 8.49 -9.74
CA ASN A 12 15.07 9.32 -8.56
C ASN A 12 13.87 10.18 -8.14
N TYR A 13 13.79 10.53 -6.85
CA TYR A 13 12.71 11.31 -6.26
C TYR A 13 13.20 12.31 -5.20
N ASN A 14 13.28 13.59 -5.54
CA ASN A 14 13.57 14.64 -4.57
C ASN A 14 12.27 15.17 -3.95
N LEU A 15 12.04 14.82 -2.68
CA LEU A 15 10.86 15.28 -1.93
C LEU A 15 10.79 16.81 -1.76
N LEU A 16 11.90 17.54 -1.90
CA LEU A 16 11.92 19.01 -1.90
C LEU A 16 11.38 19.62 -3.20
N ASP A 17 11.32 18.90 -4.32
CA ASP A 17 10.72 19.41 -5.57
C ASP A 17 9.20 19.64 -5.44
N TYR A 18 8.57 18.95 -4.49
CA TYR A 18 7.15 19.02 -4.16
C TYR A 18 6.87 19.84 -2.89
N VAL A 19 7.81 20.69 -2.47
CA VAL A 19 7.64 21.72 -1.44
C VAL A 19 7.59 23.09 -2.11
N PHE A 20 6.41 23.73 -2.11
CA PHE A 20 6.18 25.04 -2.73
C PHE A 20 6.10 26.18 -1.73
N ASP A 21 5.70 25.89 -0.48
CA ASP A 21 5.57 26.86 0.61
C ASP A 21 5.93 26.27 1.99
N ASP A 22 5.71 27.06 3.05
CA ASP A 22 5.98 26.68 4.44
C ASP A 22 4.99 25.62 4.98
N GLN A 23 3.78 25.53 4.42
CA GLN A 23 2.78 24.51 4.79
C GLN A 23 3.15 23.14 4.22
N ASP A 24 3.68 23.09 2.99
CA ASP A 24 4.27 21.86 2.43
C ASP A 24 5.48 21.41 3.26
N ALA A 25 6.39 22.32 3.60
CA ALA A 25 7.57 22.01 4.42
C ALA A 25 7.19 21.48 5.81
N GLN A 26 6.18 22.08 6.45
CA GLN A 26 5.63 21.60 7.71
C GLN A 26 4.96 20.23 7.56
N SER A 27 4.23 19.99 6.46
CA SER A 27 3.56 18.71 6.19
C SER A 27 4.57 17.58 6.01
N VAL A 28 5.58 17.78 5.16
CA VAL A 28 6.70 16.85 4.97
C VAL A 28 7.39 16.53 6.30
N SER A 29 7.70 17.55 7.11
CA SER A 29 8.40 17.39 8.39
C SER A 29 7.58 16.57 9.40
N VAL A 30 6.26 16.79 9.44
CA VAL A 30 5.33 16.02 10.27
C VAL A 30 5.26 14.57 9.81
N THR A 31 5.17 14.30 8.50
CA THR A 31 5.13 12.93 7.97
C THR A 31 6.44 12.17 8.21
N ILE A 32 7.60 12.81 8.01
CA ILE A 32 8.91 12.23 8.35
C ILE A 32 8.94 11.82 9.83
N ALA A 33 8.63 12.75 10.72
CA ALA A 33 8.70 12.50 12.15
C ALA A 33 7.76 11.38 12.61
N LYS A 34 6.47 11.43 12.21
CA LYS A 34 5.47 10.39 12.53
C LYS A 34 5.87 8.98 12.09
N ASN A 35 6.69 8.87 11.04
CA ASN A 35 7.11 7.61 10.45
C ASN A 35 8.56 7.20 10.77
N SER A 36 9.29 8.02 11.54
CA SER A 36 10.68 7.77 11.94
C SER A 36 10.83 7.04 13.28
N THR A 37 9.77 6.94 14.07
CA THR A 37 9.79 6.38 15.44
C THR A 37 8.67 5.37 15.64
N LYS A 38 9.01 4.16 16.12
CA LYS A 38 8.03 3.07 16.33
C LYS A 38 7.03 3.37 17.47
N ASP A 39 7.49 4.05 18.52
CA ASP A 39 6.62 4.55 19.59
C ASP A 39 6.02 5.89 19.18
N GLY A 40 4.79 5.87 18.64
CA GLY A 40 4.06 7.06 18.15
C GLY A 40 3.59 8.06 19.22
N LYS A 41 4.36 8.25 20.31
CA LYS A 41 4.17 9.35 21.26
C LYS A 41 4.90 10.58 20.75
N GLU A 42 4.13 11.58 20.31
CA GLU A 42 4.64 12.92 20.05
C GLU A 42 5.12 13.54 21.38
N ASP A 43 6.41 13.42 21.66
CA ASP A 43 7.08 14.13 22.76
C ASP A 43 7.44 15.56 22.33
N PHE A 44 7.52 16.47 23.29
CA PHE A 44 7.86 17.88 23.11
C PHE A 44 9.13 18.08 22.27
N PHE A 45 10.13 17.21 22.43
CA PHE A 45 11.38 17.28 21.66
C PHE A 45 11.17 16.92 20.18
N MET A 46 10.25 16.01 19.86
CA MET A 46 9.92 15.64 18.48
C MET A 46 9.19 16.77 17.75
N GLU A 47 8.25 17.46 18.41
CA GLU A 47 7.54 18.62 17.85
C GLU A 47 8.51 19.77 17.53
N ARG A 48 9.53 19.98 18.39
CA ARG A 48 10.59 20.97 18.16
C ARG A 48 11.53 20.56 17.03
N ALA A 49 11.87 19.27 16.92
CA ALA A 49 12.66 18.73 15.82
C ALA A 49 11.92 18.84 14.47
N GLN A 50 10.60 18.57 14.43
CA GLN A 50 9.75 18.78 13.25
C GLN A 50 9.80 20.25 12.78
N LYS A 51 9.66 21.21 13.69
CA LYS A 51 9.74 22.65 13.37
C LYS A 51 11.12 23.06 12.86
N MET A 52 12.17 22.44 13.39
CA MET A 52 13.54 22.64 12.92
C MET A 52 13.72 22.12 11.49
N LEU A 53 13.19 20.93 11.20
CA LEU A 53 13.20 20.35 9.85
C LEU A 53 12.42 21.22 8.85
N ALA A 54 11.23 21.70 9.21
CA ALA A 54 10.45 22.60 8.38
C ALA A 54 11.22 23.91 8.09
N GLY A 55 11.82 24.52 9.11
CA GLY A 55 12.66 25.71 8.96
C GLY A 55 13.88 25.50 8.06
N LEU A 56 14.59 24.38 8.23
CA LEU A 56 15.75 24.04 7.40
C LEU A 56 15.37 23.71 5.95
N ILE A 57 14.24 23.04 5.72
CA ILE A 57 13.69 22.82 4.37
C ILE A 57 13.37 24.17 3.71
N VAL A 58 12.68 25.09 4.41
CA VAL A 58 12.35 26.42 3.88
C VAL A 58 13.61 27.23 3.58
N TYR A 59 14.65 27.15 4.43
CA TYR A 59 15.95 27.76 4.16
C TYR A 59 16.59 27.21 2.88
N CYS A 60 16.75 25.89 2.77
CA CYS A 60 17.37 25.30 1.59
C CYS A 60 16.57 25.59 0.32
N LYS A 61 15.23 25.56 0.38
CA LYS A 61 14.35 25.92 -0.74
C LYS A 61 14.43 27.40 -1.16
N THR A 62 14.86 28.29 -0.27
CA THR A 62 15.00 29.73 -0.55
C THR A 62 16.39 30.05 -1.11
N GLU A 63 17.44 29.53 -0.49
CA GLU A 63 18.84 29.90 -0.79
C GLU A 63 19.54 28.97 -1.80
N ILE A 64 19.07 27.71 -1.96
CA ILE A 64 19.77 26.68 -2.74
C ILE A 64 18.90 26.25 -3.94
N PRO A 65 19.26 26.60 -5.19
CA PRO A 65 18.58 26.10 -6.38
C PRO A 65 18.62 24.57 -6.47
N ASN A 66 17.46 23.95 -6.66
CA ASN A 66 17.28 22.48 -6.68
C ASN A 66 17.75 21.78 -5.39
N ALA A 67 17.53 22.41 -4.24
CA ALA A 67 17.83 21.83 -2.93
C ALA A 67 17.28 20.42 -2.74
N SER A 68 18.07 19.58 -2.07
CA SER A 68 17.78 18.20 -1.69
C SER A 68 17.82 18.00 -0.17
N MET A 69 17.45 16.82 0.31
CA MET A 69 17.62 16.48 1.73
C MET A 69 19.10 16.48 2.18
N GLN A 70 20.05 16.28 1.26
CA GLN A 70 21.48 16.39 1.59
C GLN A 70 21.85 17.83 2.00
N ASP A 71 21.25 18.83 1.36
CA ASP A 71 21.49 20.25 1.66
C ASP A 71 20.87 20.64 3.01
N VAL A 72 19.70 20.09 3.34
CA VAL A 72 19.07 20.22 4.68
C VAL A 72 19.96 19.64 5.78
N LEU A 73 20.60 18.48 5.53
CA LEU A 73 21.58 17.89 6.45
C LEU A 73 22.85 18.72 6.56
N ASN A 74 23.32 19.31 5.45
CA ASN A 74 24.50 20.18 5.44
C ASN A 74 24.24 21.45 6.26
N ALA A 75 23.11 22.13 6.04
CA ALA A 75 22.70 23.33 6.80
C ALA A 75 22.51 23.03 8.30
N PHE A 76 21.98 21.85 8.66
CA PHE A 76 21.96 21.41 10.06
C PHE A 76 23.37 21.28 10.64
N ASN A 77 24.29 20.61 9.94
CA ASN A 77 25.64 20.37 10.41
C ASN A 77 26.49 21.65 10.50
N GLU A 78 26.26 22.62 9.60
CA GLU A 78 27.00 23.88 9.53
C GLU A 78 26.50 24.89 10.57
N TYR A 79 25.18 25.11 10.67
CA TYR A 79 24.62 26.22 11.46
C TYR A 79 23.99 25.78 12.78
N VAL A 80 23.37 24.60 12.83
CA VAL A 80 22.56 24.18 13.99
C VAL A 80 23.35 23.31 14.95
N ALA A 81 24.10 22.34 14.44
CA ALA A 81 24.79 21.32 15.21
C ALA A 81 25.92 21.85 16.13
N PRO A 82 26.81 22.76 15.70
CA PRO A 82 28.05 23.07 16.44
C PRO A 82 27.80 23.48 17.90
N ASP A 83 26.99 24.52 18.11
CA ASP A 83 26.66 25.04 19.44
C ASP A 83 25.41 25.97 19.40
N GLU A 84 25.06 26.56 20.54
CA GLU A 84 23.89 27.44 20.69
C GLU A 84 24.13 28.87 20.16
N GLU A 85 25.37 29.37 20.27
CA GLU A 85 25.75 30.71 19.85
C GLU A 85 25.85 30.78 18.32
N SER A 86 26.48 29.80 17.68
CA SER A 86 26.51 29.64 16.22
C SER A 86 25.08 29.61 15.63
N PHE A 87 24.20 28.78 16.19
CA PHE A 87 22.80 28.69 15.71
C PHE A 87 22.02 29.99 15.91
N ARG A 88 22.18 30.66 17.06
CA ARG A 88 21.52 31.94 17.34
C ARG A 88 22.02 33.05 16.41
N ASN A 89 23.33 33.17 16.23
CA ASN A 89 23.94 34.21 15.41
C ASN A 89 23.52 34.06 13.93
N TRP A 90 23.53 32.82 13.40
CA TRP A 90 23.05 32.55 12.04
C TRP A 90 21.58 32.95 11.83
N VAL A 91 20.69 32.60 12.76
CA VAL A 91 19.27 32.98 12.65
C VAL A 91 19.07 34.50 12.77
N ASP A 92 19.80 35.16 13.68
CA ASP A 92 19.56 36.57 14.02
C ASP A 92 20.25 37.57 13.10
N GLU A 93 21.49 37.29 12.69
CA GLU A 93 22.32 38.20 11.88
C GLU A 93 22.33 37.81 10.38
N ASP A 94 22.45 36.52 10.05
CA ASP A 94 22.61 36.07 8.65
C ASP A 94 21.25 35.87 7.94
N LEU A 95 20.28 35.19 8.57
CA LEU A 95 18.91 35.06 8.03
C LEU A 95 18.13 36.36 8.16
N GLY A 96 18.09 36.90 9.37
CA GLY A 96 17.30 38.09 9.72
C GLY A 96 15.78 37.92 9.58
N PRO A 97 14.99 38.91 10.05
CA PRO A 97 13.53 38.79 10.19
C PRO A 97 12.74 38.79 8.87
N HIS A 98 13.39 38.96 7.73
CA HIS A 98 12.76 38.97 6.41
C HIS A 98 12.84 37.63 5.68
N HIS A 99 13.74 36.73 6.10
CA HIS A 99 13.89 35.42 5.47
C HIS A 99 12.75 34.47 5.90
N PRO A 100 12.08 33.73 4.99
CA PRO A 100 10.89 32.92 5.31
C PRO A 100 11.10 31.90 6.45
N ALA A 101 12.27 31.28 6.55
CA ALA A 101 12.57 30.33 7.64
C ALA A 101 12.77 30.97 9.03
N TYR A 102 12.95 32.31 9.11
CA TYR A 102 13.34 32.98 10.36
C TYR A 102 12.38 32.67 11.51
N HIS A 103 11.07 32.81 11.31
CA HIS A 103 10.10 32.59 12.37
C HIS A 103 9.96 31.11 12.80
N LEU A 104 10.27 30.17 11.90
CA LEU A 104 10.30 28.73 12.22
C LEU A 104 11.50 28.39 13.11
N LEU A 105 12.66 29.00 12.84
CA LEU A 105 13.93 28.72 13.53
C LEU A 105 14.16 29.57 14.78
N LYS A 106 13.73 30.84 14.80
CA LYS A 106 13.92 31.80 15.91
C LYS A 106 13.30 31.33 17.23
N GLY A 107 12.21 30.56 17.19
CA GLY A 107 11.65 29.94 18.39
C GLY A 107 12.58 28.91 19.04
N LEU A 108 13.47 28.29 18.25
CA LEU A 108 14.37 27.21 18.67
C LEU A 108 15.72 27.72 19.20
N THR A 109 16.17 28.92 18.82
CA THR A 109 17.42 29.52 19.34
C THR A 109 17.32 29.93 20.82
N THR A 110 16.12 29.87 21.41
CA THR A 110 15.87 30.04 22.85
C THR A 110 16.10 28.76 23.67
N LEU A 111 16.34 27.62 23.01
CA LEU A 111 16.60 26.34 23.67
C LEU A 111 18.07 26.23 24.03
N GLY A 112 18.37 26.11 25.32
CA GLY A 112 19.74 25.92 25.83
C GLY A 112 19.96 24.58 26.54
N GLY A 113 21.23 24.26 26.78
CA GLY A 113 21.67 23.10 27.56
C GLY A 113 21.06 21.77 27.08
N ASN A 114 20.67 20.92 28.04
CA ASN A 114 20.13 19.58 27.76
C ASN A 114 18.90 19.61 26.84
N THR A 115 18.07 20.65 26.91
CA THR A 115 16.87 20.79 26.05
C THR A 115 17.25 20.91 24.57
N ARG A 116 18.28 21.73 24.24
CA ARG A 116 18.81 21.80 22.88
C ARG A 116 19.33 20.43 22.43
N THR A 117 20.15 19.79 23.27
CA THR A 117 20.73 18.47 22.97
C THR A 117 19.67 17.41 22.69
N SER A 118 18.57 17.38 23.45
CA SER A 118 17.44 16.48 23.19
C SER A 118 16.76 16.77 21.84
N VAL A 119 16.49 18.05 21.51
CA VAL A 119 15.88 18.43 20.23
C VAL A 119 16.79 18.10 19.03
N THR A 120 18.09 18.40 19.11
CA THR A 120 19.03 18.07 18.03
C THR A 120 19.21 16.55 17.87
N SER A 121 19.14 15.79 18.97
CA SER A 121 19.16 14.32 18.92
C SER A 121 17.87 13.74 18.31
N SER A 122 16.70 14.30 18.66
CA SER A 122 15.42 13.94 18.05
C SER A 122 15.41 14.22 16.54
N PHE A 123 15.93 15.38 16.12
CA PHE A 123 16.09 15.71 14.70
C PHE A 123 17.01 14.72 13.98
N ALA A 124 18.21 14.47 14.51
CA ALA A 124 19.16 13.53 13.92
C ALA A 124 18.56 12.12 13.78
N SER A 125 17.73 11.67 14.73
CA SER A 125 16.97 10.43 14.61
C SER A 125 15.96 10.48 13.45
N GLN A 126 15.16 11.56 13.35
CA GLN A 126 14.12 11.73 12.33
C GLN A 126 14.68 11.72 10.90
N VAL A 127 15.84 12.34 10.68
CA VAL A 127 16.46 12.47 9.35
C VAL A 127 17.54 11.41 9.07
N SER A 128 17.79 10.48 9.99
CA SER A 128 18.90 9.52 9.94
C SER A 128 18.97 8.74 8.62
N ILE A 129 17.84 8.32 8.05
CA ILE A 129 17.79 7.57 6.78
C ILE A 129 18.40 8.35 5.60
N PHE A 130 18.29 9.69 5.59
CA PHE A 130 18.80 10.53 4.50
C PHE A 130 20.34 10.64 4.52
N THR A 131 21.00 10.23 5.61
CA THR A 131 22.47 10.11 5.67
C THR A 131 23.00 8.88 4.92
N LEU A 132 22.13 7.91 4.59
CA LEU A 132 22.52 6.71 3.87
C LEU A 132 22.81 7.06 2.41
N LYS A 133 24.02 6.75 1.93
CA LYS A 133 24.50 7.11 0.59
C LYS A 133 23.47 6.85 -0.53
N LYS A 134 22.89 5.64 -0.57
CA LYS A 134 21.88 5.26 -1.58
C LYS A 134 20.64 6.16 -1.57
N ILE A 135 20.18 6.56 -0.38
CA ILE A 135 19.00 7.41 -0.20
C ILE A 135 19.34 8.86 -0.57
N SER A 136 20.51 9.36 -0.14
CA SER A 136 21.00 10.68 -0.55
C SER A 136 21.15 10.78 -2.07
N GLU A 137 21.71 9.75 -2.73
CA GLU A 137 21.83 9.69 -4.19
C GLU A 137 20.46 9.67 -4.89
N MET A 138 19.51 8.84 -4.40
CA MET A 138 18.17 8.69 -4.97
C MET A 138 17.23 9.87 -4.69
N THR A 139 17.44 10.61 -3.60
CA THR A 139 16.63 11.79 -3.23
C THR A 139 17.24 13.12 -3.68
N ARG A 140 18.26 13.09 -4.53
CA ARG A 140 18.99 14.28 -5.01
C ARG A 140 18.28 15.05 -6.12
N THR A 141 17.50 14.36 -6.95
CA THR A 141 16.76 14.93 -8.10
C THR A 141 15.47 14.13 -8.32
N SER A 142 14.47 14.70 -9.00
CA SER A 142 13.32 13.92 -9.50
C SER A 142 13.47 13.62 -11.00
N ASP A 143 13.33 12.35 -11.38
CA ASP A 143 13.38 11.95 -12.80
C ASP A 143 12.00 11.99 -13.49
N PHE A 144 10.93 12.23 -12.73
CA PHE A 144 9.55 12.38 -13.22
C PHE A 144 8.74 13.35 -12.36
N ASN A 145 7.74 13.98 -12.97
CA ASN A 145 6.77 14.83 -12.29
C ASN A 145 5.43 14.10 -12.12
N PHE A 146 4.86 14.09 -10.91
CA PHE A 146 3.54 13.51 -10.64
C PHE A 146 2.41 14.04 -11.57
N ARG A 147 2.56 15.23 -12.16
CA ARG A 147 1.60 15.80 -13.14
C ARG A 147 1.53 15.03 -14.45
N GLU A 148 2.62 14.40 -14.89
CA GLU A 148 2.66 13.61 -16.14
C GLU A 148 1.62 12.49 -16.13
N PHE A 149 1.33 11.91 -14.96
CA PHE A 149 0.34 10.85 -14.76
C PHE A 149 -1.11 11.29 -15.06
N GLN A 150 -1.36 12.60 -15.13
CA GLN A 150 -2.66 13.19 -15.50
C GLN A 150 -2.66 13.80 -16.91
N GLU A 151 -1.48 13.92 -17.53
CA GLU A 151 -1.34 14.33 -18.92
C GLU A 151 -1.62 13.16 -19.86
N GLN A 152 -1.05 11.98 -19.57
CA GLN A 152 -1.18 10.75 -20.35
C GLN A 152 -1.43 9.51 -19.47
N LYS A 153 -2.05 8.46 -20.05
CA LYS A 153 -2.26 7.18 -19.37
C LYS A 153 -0.91 6.59 -18.96
N SER A 154 -0.73 6.38 -17.67
CA SER A 154 0.56 6.02 -17.06
C SER A 154 0.40 4.88 -16.06
N ILE A 155 1.48 4.11 -15.85
CA ILE A 155 1.61 3.16 -14.75
C ILE A 155 2.89 3.53 -13.97
N LEU A 156 2.74 3.63 -12.66
CA LEU A 156 3.81 3.85 -11.69
C LEU A 156 3.93 2.60 -10.82
N TYR A 157 5.08 1.93 -10.89
CA TYR A 157 5.41 0.83 -10.00
C TYR A 157 6.19 1.37 -8.79
N VAL A 158 5.70 1.11 -7.59
CA VAL A 158 6.36 1.45 -6.33
C VAL A 158 6.80 0.15 -5.67
N LYS A 159 8.11 -0.10 -5.63
CA LYS A 159 8.66 -1.29 -4.95
C LYS A 159 8.97 -0.95 -3.50
N LEU A 160 8.38 -1.70 -2.57
CA LEU A 160 8.60 -1.62 -1.13
C LEU A 160 9.31 -2.90 -0.66
N PRO A 161 10.08 -2.86 0.44
CA PRO A 161 10.55 -4.08 1.10
C PRO A 161 9.37 -5.00 1.47
N MET A 162 9.56 -6.32 1.33
CA MET A 162 8.56 -7.32 1.76
C MET A 162 8.50 -7.45 3.28
N ASP A 163 9.66 -7.39 3.94
CA ASP A 163 9.79 -7.32 5.40
C ASP A 163 9.47 -5.91 5.93
N GLU A 164 9.73 -5.66 7.21
CA GLU A 164 9.59 -4.32 7.81
C GLU A 164 10.41 -3.28 7.02
N ASN A 165 9.72 -2.30 6.41
CA ASN A 165 10.34 -1.22 5.66
C ASN A 165 11.06 -0.24 6.61
N PRO A 166 12.41 -0.12 6.56
CA PRO A 166 13.14 0.84 7.39
C PRO A 166 13.08 2.27 6.86
N PHE A 167 12.42 2.50 5.72
CA PHE A 167 12.34 3.77 5.00
C PHE A 167 10.92 4.36 4.99
N THR A 168 10.06 3.96 5.95
CA THR A 168 8.69 4.47 6.15
C THR A 168 8.58 5.99 6.07
N ALA A 169 9.56 6.72 6.63
CA ALA A 169 9.58 8.18 6.57
C ALA A 169 9.70 8.75 5.14
N LEU A 170 10.45 8.10 4.25
CA LEU A 170 10.55 8.49 2.84
C LEU A 170 9.34 8.01 2.04
N THR A 171 8.92 6.76 2.24
CA THR A 171 7.80 6.17 1.48
C THR A 171 6.47 6.83 1.82
N SER A 172 6.20 7.14 3.10
CA SER A 172 5.00 7.88 3.49
C SER A 172 4.99 9.30 2.92
N VAL A 173 6.12 10.02 2.91
CA VAL A 173 6.24 11.34 2.26
C VAL A 173 5.94 11.26 0.76
N PHE A 174 6.46 10.24 0.07
CA PHE A 174 6.19 10.01 -1.35
C PHE A 174 4.69 9.86 -1.63
N PHE A 175 3.99 9.01 -0.86
CA PHE A 175 2.55 8.82 -1.04
C PHE A 175 1.73 10.05 -0.62
N ASP A 176 2.09 10.73 0.47
CA ASP A 176 1.45 11.98 0.90
C ASP A 176 1.55 13.07 -0.19
N GLN A 177 2.75 13.29 -0.75
CA GLN A 177 2.97 14.29 -1.79
C GLN A 177 2.31 13.90 -3.12
N LEU A 178 2.31 12.61 -3.49
CA LEU A 178 1.59 12.10 -4.67
C LEU A 178 0.08 12.33 -4.56
N ILE A 179 -0.52 11.99 -3.41
CA ILE A 179 -1.94 12.23 -3.14
C ILE A 179 -2.24 13.73 -3.12
N ALA A 180 -1.41 14.55 -2.45
CA ALA A 180 -1.59 15.99 -2.39
C ALA A 180 -1.54 16.64 -3.79
N GLN A 181 -0.61 16.23 -4.66
CA GLN A 181 -0.57 16.72 -6.05
C GLN A 181 -1.81 16.29 -6.83
N PHE A 182 -2.32 15.06 -6.67
CA PHE A 182 -3.57 14.64 -7.30
C PHE A 182 -4.79 15.43 -6.80
N TYR A 183 -4.84 15.78 -5.51
CA TYR A 183 -5.90 16.67 -4.98
C TYR A 183 -5.82 18.07 -5.62
N LYS A 184 -4.61 18.63 -5.73
CA LYS A 184 -4.37 19.92 -6.40
C LYS A 184 -4.77 19.90 -7.88
N MET A 185 -4.39 18.86 -8.63
CA MET A 185 -4.79 18.68 -10.03
C MET A 185 -6.30 18.47 -10.20
N ALA A 186 -6.96 17.81 -9.25
CA ALA A 186 -8.41 17.64 -9.28
C ALA A 186 -9.13 18.98 -9.06
N ASP A 187 -8.67 19.82 -8.13
CA ASP A 187 -9.20 21.18 -7.90
C ASP A 187 -9.03 22.06 -9.14
N GLU A 188 -7.82 22.10 -9.71
CA GLU A 188 -7.51 22.77 -11.00
C GLU A 188 -8.45 22.30 -12.14
N ASN A 189 -8.87 21.03 -12.13
CA ASN A 189 -9.79 20.43 -13.11
C ASN A 189 -11.22 20.26 -12.58
N ARG A 190 -11.74 21.27 -11.88
CA ARG A 190 -13.16 21.41 -11.46
C ARG A 190 -13.64 20.31 -10.49
N GLY A 191 -12.76 19.90 -9.57
CA GLY A 191 -13.04 18.92 -8.53
C GLY A 191 -12.90 17.45 -8.96
N LYS A 192 -12.25 17.16 -10.10
CA LYS A 192 -11.99 15.78 -10.54
C LYS A 192 -10.73 15.67 -11.38
N LEU A 193 -9.96 14.59 -11.20
CA LEU A 193 -8.84 14.23 -12.06
C LEU A 193 -9.26 14.04 -13.53
N LYS A 194 -8.37 14.42 -14.45
CA LYS A 194 -8.56 14.26 -15.90
C LYS A 194 -8.51 12.78 -16.31
N ILE A 195 -7.64 12.01 -15.67
CA ILE A 195 -7.49 10.56 -15.85
C ILE A 195 -7.84 9.89 -14.51
N PRO A 196 -8.94 9.10 -14.43
CA PRO A 196 -9.25 8.34 -13.23
C PRO A 196 -8.06 7.44 -12.83
N THR A 197 -7.66 7.50 -11.57
CA THR A 197 -6.44 6.81 -11.10
C THR A 197 -6.78 5.85 -9.97
N ILE A 198 -6.23 4.65 -10.07
CA ILE A 198 -6.42 3.56 -9.12
C ILE A 198 -5.09 3.34 -8.41
N PHE A 199 -5.11 3.40 -7.08
CA PHE A 199 -4.03 2.95 -6.23
C PHE A 199 -4.30 1.50 -5.83
N LEU A 200 -3.32 0.63 -6.09
CA LEU A 200 -3.27 -0.75 -5.60
C LEU A 200 -2.17 -0.78 -4.55
N LEU A 201 -2.57 -0.70 -3.27
CA LEU A 201 -1.64 -0.61 -2.15
C LEU A 201 -1.48 -1.98 -1.51
N ASP A 202 -0.70 -2.82 -2.19
CA ASP A 202 -0.28 -4.12 -1.65
C ASP A 202 0.68 -3.95 -0.47
N GLU A 203 0.56 -4.82 0.53
CA GLU A 203 1.18 -4.68 1.86
C GLU A 203 1.17 -3.23 2.38
N PHE A 204 -0.02 -2.61 2.38
CA PHE A 204 -0.23 -1.22 2.79
C PHE A 204 0.53 -0.77 4.06
N PRO A 205 0.68 -1.59 5.14
CA PRO A 205 1.42 -1.19 6.34
C PRO A 205 2.89 -0.87 6.06
N ASN A 206 3.51 -1.49 5.05
CA ASN A 206 4.92 -1.26 4.68
C ASN A 206 5.14 0.12 4.04
N ILE A 207 4.10 0.86 3.65
CA ILE A 207 4.22 2.27 3.24
C ILE A 207 4.57 3.16 4.45
N GLY A 208 4.11 2.78 5.63
CA GLY A 208 3.98 3.66 6.78
C GLY A 208 2.66 4.47 6.77
N LYS A 209 2.59 5.44 7.67
CA LYS A 209 1.41 6.25 7.97
C LYS A 209 1.29 7.42 7.00
N ILE A 210 0.38 7.28 6.05
CA ILE A 210 -0.11 8.35 5.16
C ILE A 210 -0.96 9.32 5.99
N ASP A 211 -0.67 10.63 5.91
CA ASP A 211 -1.36 11.62 6.74
C ASP A 211 -2.84 11.74 6.33
N LYS A 212 -3.72 11.78 7.34
CA LYS A 212 -5.18 11.91 7.17
C LYS A 212 -5.81 10.85 6.23
N TYR A 213 -5.24 9.64 6.10
CA TYR A 213 -5.71 8.62 5.15
C TYR A 213 -7.23 8.34 5.19
N GLY A 214 -7.86 8.29 6.37
CA GLY A 214 -9.32 8.16 6.49
C GLY A 214 -10.12 9.29 5.79
N ARG A 215 -9.62 10.52 5.78
CA ARG A 215 -10.21 11.65 5.03
C ARG A 215 -9.96 11.53 3.53
N VAL A 216 -8.82 10.96 3.12
CA VAL A 216 -8.54 10.64 1.71
C VAL A 216 -9.59 9.65 1.21
N LEU A 217 -9.78 8.54 1.90
CA LEU A 217 -10.80 7.53 1.57
C LEU A 217 -12.21 8.13 1.45
N ALA A 218 -12.62 8.97 2.42
CA ALA A 218 -13.91 9.64 2.43
C ALA A 218 -14.17 10.60 1.25
N THR A 219 -13.13 11.02 0.50
CA THR A 219 -13.24 12.05 -0.54
C THR A 219 -12.72 11.63 -1.93
N CYS A 220 -11.84 10.63 -1.99
CA CYS A 220 -11.13 10.21 -3.21
C CYS A 220 -12.07 9.90 -4.40
N ARG A 221 -13.20 9.22 -4.15
CA ARG A 221 -14.19 8.85 -5.17
C ARG A 221 -14.72 10.05 -5.96
N GLY A 222 -14.95 11.18 -5.30
CA GLY A 222 -15.41 12.41 -5.95
C GLY A 222 -14.37 12.97 -6.92
N LEU A 223 -13.10 12.90 -6.52
CA LEU A 223 -11.95 13.36 -7.29
C LEU A 223 -11.56 12.41 -8.45
N GLY A 224 -12.23 11.27 -8.62
CA GLY A 224 -11.84 10.27 -9.61
C GLY A 224 -10.66 9.39 -9.18
N LEU A 225 -10.39 9.34 -7.87
CA LEU A 225 -9.43 8.45 -7.25
C LEU A 225 -10.12 7.20 -6.69
N SER A 226 -9.47 6.05 -6.81
CA SER A 226 -9.85 4.79 -6.17
C SER A 226 -8.67 4.27 -5.35
N MET A 227 -8.91 3.99 -4.07
CA MET A 227 -7.92 3.40 -3.16
C MET A 227 -8.29 1.95 -2.89
N ASN A 228 -7.36 1.02 -3.15
CA ASN A 228 -7.49 -0.38 -2.78
C ASN A 228 -6.41 -0.68 -1.74
N THR A 229 -6.83 -0.71 -0.48
CA THR A 229 -5.96 -1.01 0.67
C THR A 229 -5.91 -2.52 0.87
N ILE A 230 -4.74 -3.13 0.76
CA ILE A 230 -4.56 -4.58 0.98
C ILE A 230 -3.76 -4.77 2.27
N VAL A 231 -4.29 -5.60 3.17
CA VAL A 231 -3.73 -5.94 4.48
C VAL A 231 -3.97 -7.42 4.78
N GLN A 232 -3.13 -8.00 5.63
CA GLN A 232 -3.26 -9.39 6.09
C GLN A 232 -4.38 -9.53 7.14
N ASP A 233 -4.54 -8.52 7.99
CA ASP A 233 -5.60 -8.42 9.00
C ASP A 233 -5.89 -6.95 9.38
N ASN A 234 -6.97 -6.73 10.13
CA ASN A 234 -7.34 -5.41 10.63
C ASN A 234 -6.35 -4.89 11.70
N GLY A 235 -5.66 -5.79 12.40
CA GLY A 235 -4.69 -5.48 13.44
C GLY A 235 -3.48 -4.70 12.93
N GLN A 236 -3.04 -4.96 11.69
CA GLN A 236 -2.03 -4.14 11.00
C GLN A 236 -2.46 -2.66 10.88
N ILE A 237 -3.73 -2.39 10.52
CA ILE A 237 -4.28 -1.02 10.44
C ILE A 237 -4.39 -0.41 11.83
N GLU A 238 -4.85 -1.17 12.83
CA GLU A 238 -4.94 -0.71 14.22
C GLU A 238 -3.59 -0.35 14.82
N SER A 239 -2.54 -1.12 14.51
CA SER A 239 -1.17 -0.84 14.95
C SER A 239 -0.65 0.49 14.39
N LEU A 240 -0.85 0.74 13.09
CA LEU A 240 -0.31 1.91 12.40
C LEU A 240 -1.11 3.21 12.64
N TYR A 241 -2.44 3.11 12.71
CA TYR A 241 -3.33 4.28 12.82
C TYR A 241 -3.98 4.45 14.21
N GLY A 242 -4.01 3.42 15.04
CA GLY A 242 -4.79 3.35 16.27
C GLY A 242 -6.25 2.92 16.02
N LYS A 243 -6.86 2.22 16.99
CA LYS A 243 -8.18 1.57 16.84
C LYS A 243 -9.30 2.48 16.29
N GLU A 244 -9.36 3.74 16.74
CA GLU A 244 -10.38 4.70 16.28
C GLU A 244 -10.22 5.04 14.78
N MET A 245 -9.01 5.37 14.35
CA MET A 245 -8.73 5.70 12.96
C MET A 245 -8.79 4.47 12.05
N ALA A 246 -8.39 3.29 12.54
CA ALA A 246 -8.54 2.02 11.82
C ALA A 246 -10.01 1.70 11.53
N ARG A 247 -10.90 1.88 12.53
CA ARG A 247 -12.35 1.78 12.32
C ARG A 247 -12.85 2.76 11.26
N SER A 248 -12.36 4.00 11.27
CA SER A 248 -12.68 5.00 10.26
C SER A 248 -12.22 4.56 8.87
N ILE A 249 -10.98 4.09 8.73
CA ILE A 249 -10.40 3.57 7.47
C ILE A 249 -11.23 2.42 6.91
N LEU A 250 -11.56 1.41 7.73
CA LEU A 250 -12.41 0.29 7.32
C LEU A 250 -13.81 0.76 6.89
N SER A 251 -14.42 1.69 7.62
CA SER A 251 -15.77 2.20 7.32
C SER A 251 -15.89 3.07 6.06
N ASN A 252 -14.78 3.62 5.57
CA ASN A 252 -14.77 4.42 4.33
C ASN A 252 -14.52 3.58 3.07
N HIS A 253 -14.25 2.28 3.20
CA HIS A 253 -14.17 1.37 2.06
C HIS A 253 -15.57 0.83 1.71
N ASP A 254 -16.09 1.25 0.56
CA ASP A 254 -17.40 0.86 0.02
C ASP A 254 -17.49 -0.62 -0.40
N THR A 255 -16.33 -1.28 -0.47
CA THR A 255 -16.17 -2.68 -0.86
C THR A 255 -15.05 -3.31 -0.05
N LEU A 256 -15.31 -4.48 0.53
CA LEU A 256 -14.37 -5.25 1.34
C LEU A 256 -14.34 -6.69 0.84
N LEU A 257 -13.14 -7.21 0.58
CA LEU A 257 -12.92 -8.57 0.09
C LEU A 257 -12.20 -9.40 1.16
N PHE A 258 -12.92 -10.32 1.79
CA PHE A 258 -12.34 -11.27 2.74
C PHE A 258 -11.83 -12.52 2.00
N LEU A 259 -10.51 -12.72 2.00
CA LEU A 259 -9.88 -13.89 1.39
C LEU A 259 -9.73 -15.06 2.38
N ARG A 260 -9.06 -14.79 3.50
CA ARG A 260 -8.83 -15.65 4.67
C ARG A 260 -8.08 -14.80 5.70
N SER A 261 -8.33 -15.01 6.99
CA SER A 261 -7.46 -14.51 8.05
C SER A 261 -7.29 -15.57 9.14
N LYS A 262 -6.26 -15.41 9.97
CA LYS A 262 -6.08 -16.16 11.23
C LYS A 262 -6.43 -15.30 12.46
N ASP A 263 -6.59 -14.00 12.29
CA ASP A 263 -6.95 -13.07 13.36
C ASP A 263 -8.45 -13.16 13.68
N MET A 264 -8.74 -13.40 14.96
CA MET A 264 -10.10 -13.55 15.45
C MET A 264 -10.85 -12.20 15.56
N GLU A 265 -10.17 -11.07 15.76
CA GLU A 265 -10.85 -9.77 15.73
C GLU A 265 -11.34 -9.43 14.32
N THR A 266 -10.52 -9.72 13.29
CA THR A 266 -10.86 -9.62 11.87
C THR A 266 -11.98 -10.58 11.46
N ILE A 267 -11.89 -11.87 11.83
CA ILE A 267 -12.95 -12.86 11.54
C ILE A 267 -14.29 -12.41 12.16
N LYS A 268 -14.27 -11.96 13.42
CA LYS A 268 -15.45 -11.46 14.12
C LYS A 268 -16.02 -10.20 13.49
N TYR A 269 -15.17 -9.27 13.03
CA TYR A 269 -15.60 -8.10 12.29
C TYR A 269 -16.37 -8.47 11.01
N PHE A 270 -15.86 -9.41 10.21
CA PHE A 270 -16.55 -9.86 8.99
C PHE A 270 -17.82 -10.67 9.27
N SER A 271 -17.86 -11.48 10.33
CA SER A 271 -19.07 -12.16 10.82
C SER A 271 -20.17 -11.15 11.20
N GLN A 272 -19.81 -10.08 11.92
CA GLN A 272 -20.73 -9.00 12.28
C GLN A 272 -21.17 -8.19 11.05
N LEU A 273 -20.27 -7.93 10.10
CA LEU A 273 -20.57 -7.25 8.85
C LEU A 273 -21.54 -8.05 7.95
N ALA A 274 -21.45 -9.39 7.96
CA ALA A 274 -22.41 -10.26 7.29
C ALA A 274 -23.82 -10.19 7.90
N GLY A 275 -23.92 -9.77 9.16
CA GLY A 275 -25.17 -9.69 9.90
C GLY A 275 -25.75 -11.05 10.28
N GLU A 276 -27.05 -11.07 10.54
CA GLU A 276 -27.75 -12.22 11.10
C GLU A 276 -28.94 -12.62 10.23
N THR A 277 -29.26 -13.91 10.26
CA THR A 277 -30.42 -14.52 9.60
C THR A 277 -31.24 -15.34 10.61
N THR A 278 -32.41 -15.80 10.20
CA THR A 278 -33.28 -16.67 11.01
C THR A 278 -33.29 -18.07 10.42
N ALA A 279 -32.76 -19.04 11.14
CA ALA A 279 -32.78 -20.44 10.75
C ALA A 279 -34.02 -21.15 11.32
N LYS A 280 -34.65 -21.99 10.49
CA LYS A 280 -35.71 -22.90 10.92
C LYS A 280 -35.07 -24.20 11.41
N VAL A 281 -35.18 -24.47 12.71
CA VAL A 281 -34.73 -25.71 13.34
C VAL A 281 -35.93 -26.64 13.51
N GLN A 282 -35.86 -27.82 12.90
CA GLN A 282 -36.82 -28.90 13.14
C GLN A 282 -36.21 -29.92 14.10
N THR A 283 -36.82 -30.06 15.28
CA THR A 283 -36.41 -31.05 16.29
C THR A 283 -37.40 -32.20 16.28
N GLY A 284 -36.99 -33.34 15.76
CA GLY A 284 -37.73 -34.59 15.84
C GLY A 284 -37.39 -35.36 17.12
N SER A 285 -38.39 -35.76 17.89
CA SER A 285 -38.21 -36.72 18.99
C SER A 285 -39.00 -38.01 18.70
N SER A 286 -38.33 -39.14 18.87
CA SER A 286 -38.88 -40.48 18.70
C SER A 286 -38.84 -41.18 20.05
N SER A 287 -40.00 -41.47 20.63
CA SER A 287 -40.12 -42.29 21.84
C SER A 287 -40.73 -43.64 21.50
N GLN A 288 -40.03 -44.70 21.87
CA GLN A 288 -40.46 -46.09 21.67
C GLN A 288 -40.76 -46.70 23.03
N SER A 289 -42.04 -46.81 23.37
CA SER A 289 -42.49 -47.42 24.62
C SER A 289 -42.88 -48.88 24.36
N GLY A 290 -42.21 -49.79 25.08
CA GLY A 290 -42.48 -51.22 25.05
C GLY A 290 -42.00 -51.87 26.35
N GLY A 291 -42.95 -52.29 27.18
CA GLY A 291 -42.62 -53.09 28.36
C GLY A 291 -42.27 -54.52 27.95
N PHE A 292 -41.28 -55.13 28.60
CA PHE A 292 -40.68 -56.44 28.30
C PHE A 292 -41.66 -57.65 28.29
N MET A 293 -42.94 -57.41 28.55
CA MET A 293 -43.97 -58.43 28.79
C MET A 293 -45.26 -58.23 27.96
N SER A 294 -45.28 -57.26 27.02
CA SER A 294 -46.43 -57.02 26.13
C SER A 294 -45.97 -56.84 24.68
N GLY A 295 -46.45 -57.72 23.79
CA GLY A 295 -46.05 -57.77 22.37
C GLY A 295 -46.61 -56.65 21.49
N LYS A 296 -46.74 -55.43 22.01
CA LYS A 296 -47.15 -54.23 21.27
C LYS A 296 -46.20 -53.08 21.61
N SER A 297 -45.30 -52.77 20.69
CA SER A 297 -44.52 -51.53 20.70
C SER A 297 -45.37 -50.39 20.12
N SER A 298 -45.48 -49.28 20.84
CA SER A 298 -45.96 -48.02 20.26
C SER A 298 -44.77 -47.09 20.04
N SER A 299 -44.57 -46.71 18.78
CA SER A 299 -43.70 -45.59 18.42
C SER A 299 -44.55 -44.32 18.37
N SER A 300 -44.11 -43.24 19.02
CA SER A 300 -44.63 -41.91 18.75
C SER A 300 -43.50 -41.00 18.30
N GLN A 301 -43.75 -40.28 17.20
CA GLN A 301 -42.82 -39.33 16.62
C GLN A 301 -43.43 -37.94 16.73
N SER A 302 -42.73 -37.03 17.41
CA SER A 302 -43.11 -35.63 17.53
C SER A 302 -42.12 -34.78 16.74
N THR A 303 -42.60 -33.76 16.05
CA THR A 303 -41.75 -32.78 15.36
C THR A 303 -42.10 -31.39 15.88
N SER A 304 -41.11 -30.70 16.42
CA SER A 304 -41.21 -29.29 16.83
C SER A 304 -40.47 -28.43 15.83
N GLU A 305 -41.06 -27.29 15.45
CA GLU A 305 -40.41 -26.29 14.60
C GLU A 305 -40.11 -25.04 15.43
N GLN A 306 -38.86 -24.58 15.43
CA GLN A 306 -38.43 -23.37 16.12
C GLN A 306 -37.61 -22.49 15.19
N TYR A 307 -37.90 -21.19 15.17
CA TYR A 307 -37.09 -20.20 14.47
C TYR A 307 -36.04 -19.63 15.43
N VAL A 308 -34.77 -19.67 15.02
CA VAL A 308 -33.63 -19.26 15.85
C VAL A 308 -32.76 -18.28 15.07
N LYS A 309 -32.36 -17.19 15.72
CA LYS A 309 -31.45 -16.18 15.18
C LYS A 309 -30.02 -16.74 15.13
N ARG A 310 -29.31 -16.62 14.01
CA ARG A 310 -27.90 -17.00 13.84
C ARG A 310 -27.16 -16.00 12.95
N SER A 311 -25.83 -15.96 12.97
CA SER A 311 -25.06 -15.21 11.97
C SER A 311 -25.37 -15.69 10.55
N LEU A 312 -25.36 -14.79 9.56
CA LEU A 312 -25.54 -15.15 8.15
C LEU A 312 -24.34 -15.96 7.63
N ILE A 313 -23.14 -15.52 8.00
CA ILE A 313 -21.87 -16.24 7.84
C ILE A 313 -21.28 -16.33 9.25
N SER A 314 -20.96 -17.52 9.75
CA SER A 314 -20.42 -17.65 11.11
C SER A 314 -18.91 -17.40 11.15
N GLU A 315 -18.39 -17.10 12.34
CA GLU A 315 -16.94 -17.02 12.58
C GLU A 315 -16.23 -18.33 12.20
N GLY A 316 -16.89 -19.48 12.36
CA GLY A 316 -16.38 -20.78 11.94
C GLY A 316 -16.29 -20.94 10.42
N ASP A 317 -17.29 -20.45 9.67
CA ASP A 317 -17.29 -20.50 8.19
C ASP A 317 -16.20 -19.60 7.60
N LEU A 318 -15.95 -18.45 8.23
CA LEU A 318 -14.86 -17.53 7.85
C LEU A 318 -13.49 -18.10 8.20
N ALA A 319 -13.33 -18.71 9.38
CA ALA A 319 -12.08 -19.34 9.82
C ALA A 319 -11.71 -20.57 8.98
N SER A 320 -12.70 -21.32 8.49
CA SER A 320 -12.53 -22.57 7.73
C SER A 320 -12.66 -22.40 6.20
N ILE A 321 -12.74 -21.16 5.70
CA ILE A 321 -12.93 -20.86 4.28
C ILE A 321 -11.91 -21.59 3.37
N ALA A 322 -12.40 -22.24 2.32
CA ALA A 322 -11.58 -22.99 1.38
C ALA A 322 -10.53 -22.10 0.68
N LYS A 323 -9.40 -22.69 0.23
CA LYS A 323 -8.29 -21.92 -0.37
C LYS A 323 -8.78 -21.05 -1.54
N ASN A 324 -9.66 -21.60 -2.37
CA ASN A 324 -10.18 -20.97 -3.59
C ASN A 324 -11.45 -20.13 -3.37
N ASP A 325 -12.00 -20.06 -2.16
CA ASP A 325 -13.20 -19.28 -1.87
C ASP A 325 -12.85 -17.92 -1.22
N CYS A 326 -13.66 -16.90 -1.48
CA CYS A 326 -13.64 -15.61 -0.78
C CYS A 326 -15.07 -15.08 -0.56
N TYR A 327 -15.20 -14.09 0.34
CA TYR A 327 -16.45 -13.35 0.54
C TYR A 327 -16.27 -11.88 0.15
N LEU A 328 -17.17 -11.37 -0.69
CA LEU A 328 -17.21 -9.98 -1.11
C LEU A 328 -18.38 -9.27 -0.42
N PHE A 329 -18.08 -8.14 0.22
CA PHE A 329 -19.04 -7.26 0.87
C PHE A 329 -19.04 -5.93 0.11
N VAL A 330 -20.23 -5.49 -0.32
CA VAL A 330 -20.43 -4.20 -1.02
C VAL A 330 -21.58 -3.47 -0.33
N SER A 331 -21.42 -2.18 -0.05
CA SER A 331 -22.45 -1.39 0.65
C SER A 331 -23.83 -1.51 -0.02
N GLY A 332 -24.86 -1.82 0.78
CA GLY A 332 -26.23 -1.95 0.30
C GLY A 332 -26.56 -3.26 -0.42
N LEU A 333 -25.59 -4.17 -0.61
CA LEU A 333 -25.81 -5.53 -1.12
C LEU A 333 -25.66 -6.56 0.01
N TYR A 334 -26.17 -7.77 -0.24
CA TYR A 334 -25.87 -8.92 0.61
C TYR A 334 -24.43 -9.40 0.35
N PRO A 335 -23.76 -10.02 1.34
CA PRO A 335 -22.45 -10.64 1.11
C PRO A 335 -22.54 -11.71 0.01
N LEU A 336 -21.54 -11.74 -0.86
CA LEU A 336 -21.44 -12.67 -1.98
C LEU A 336 -20.34 -13.69 -1.68
N LYS A 337 -20.57 -14.97 -1.96
CA LYS A 337 -19.51 -15.98 -1.93
C LYS A 337 -18.99 -16.19 -3.35
N LEU A 338 -17.69 -16.00 -3.54
CA LEU A 338 -17.03 -16.00 -4.83
C LEU A 338 -15.87 -17.01 -4.86
N GLN A 339 -15.47 -17.43 -6.06
CA GLN A 339 -14.24 -18.17 -6.27
C GLN A 339 -13.11 -17.25 -6.71
N LYS A 340 -11.93 -17.39 -6.09
CA LYS A 340 -10.70 -16.68 -6.43
C LYS A 340 -10.18 -17.13 -7.79
N ALA A 341 -9.94 -16.19 -8.69
CA ALA A 341 -9.21 -16.43 -9.93
C ALA A 341 -7.71 -16.23 -9.65
N TRP A 342 -6.90 -17.29 -9.76
CA TRP A 342 -5.46 -17.19 -9.53
C TRP A 342 -4.77 -16.58 -10.75
N GLN A 343 -3.75 -15.74 -10.53
CA GLN A 343 -3.01 -15.06 -11.59
C GLN A 343 -2.48 -16.05 -12.64
N ALA A 344 -1.89 -17.16 -12.21
CA ALA A 344 -1.38 -18.21 -13.10
C ALA A 344 -2.49 -18.86 -13.95
N GLU A 345 -3.72 -18.98 -13.46
CA GLU A 345 -4.84 -19.53 -14.25
C GLU A 345 -5.39 -18.52 -15.26
N VAL A 346 -5.50 -17.25 -14.86
CA VAL A 346 -6.09 -16.17 -15.66
C VAL A 346 -5.15 -15.73 -16.79
N PHE A 347 -3.85 -15.64 -16.49
CA PHE A 347 -2.84 -15.14 -17.41
C PHE A 347 -1.97 -16.25 -18.00
N GLY A 348 -1.91 -17.44 -17.40
CA GLY A 348 -0.99 -18.50 -17.85
C GLY A 348 0.45 -18.00 -17.90
N ASP A 349 1.20 -18.51 -18.87
CA ASP A 349 2.54 -18.04 -19.17
C ASP A 349 2.57 -16.60 -19.73
N TYR A 350 1.45 -15.87 -19.89
CA TYR A 350 1.52 -14.47 -20.36
C TYR A 350 2.47 -13.64 -19.48
N VAL A 351 2.47 -13.93 -18.18
CA VAL A 351 3.42 -13.33 -17.23
C VAL A 351 4.84 -13.74 -17.62
N GLU A 352 5.15 -15.03 -17.66
CA GLU A 352 6.51 -15.54 -17.94
C GLU A 352 7.04 -15.12 -19.31
N ARG A 353 6.23 -15.23 -20.36
CA ARG A 353 6.52 -14.81 -21.75
C ARG A 353 6.84 -13.31 -21.87
N HIS A 354 6.46 -12.47 -20.90
CA HIS A 354 6.70 -11.02 -20.89
C HIS A 354 7.52 -10.50 -19.69
N THR A 355 7.78 -11.31 -18.67
CA THR A 355 8.77 -11.03 -17.61
C THR A 355 10.15 -11.58 -17.98
N ALA A 356 10.21 -12.62 -18.82
CA ALA A 356 11.45 -13.16 -19.38
C ALA A 356 11.96 -12.36 -20.60
N SER A 357 12.19 -11.05 -20.45
CA SER A 357 12.97 -10.29 -21.44
C SER A 357 13.74 -9.10 -20.82
N GLU A 358 15.06 -9.29 -20.76
CA GLU A 358 16.17 -8.30 -20.65
C GLU A 358 16.17 -7.24 -19.52
N PRO A 359 17.36 -6.88 -19.00
CA PRO A 359 17.49 -5.73 -18.11
C PRO A 359 17.00 -4.48 -18.83
N VAL A 360 16.04 -3.79 -18.23
CA VAL A 360 15.41 -2.58 -18.79
C VAL A 360 16.43 -1.44 -18.88
N THR A 361 17.20 -1.42 -19.96
CA THR A 361 17.99 -0.25 -20.39
C THR A 361 17.06 0.76 -21.05
N ASN A 362 16.06 1.24 -20.29
CA ASN A 362 15.25 2.36 -20.73
C ASN A 362 16.18 3.56 -20.85
N ALA A 363 16.41 3.98 -22.09
CA ALA A 363 16.98 5.28 -22.38
C ALA A 363 16.03 6.34 -21.84
N VAL A 364 16.33 6.83 -20.64
CA VAL A 364 15.66 8.00 -20.04
C VAL A 364 15.68 9.11 -21.08
N LYS A 365 14.50 9.57 -21.49
CA LYS A 365 14.39 10.77 -22.32
C LYS A 365 14.85 11.95 -21.48
N LYS A 366 16.14 12.27 -21.57
CA LYS A 366 16.83 13.34 -20.81
C LYS A 366 16.43 14.76 -21.21
N GLU A 367 15.30 14.93 -21.91
CA GLU A 367 14.84 16.21 -22.41
C GLU A 367 13.53 16.58 -21.70
N ALA A 368 13.59 17.71 -20.97
CA ALA A 368 12.51 18.33 -20.19
C ALA A 368 12.18 17.78 -18.79
N ALA A 369 13.20 17.51 -17.96
CA ALA A 369 13.04 17.81 -16.54
C ALA A 369 12.84 19.34 -16.36
N PHE A 370 11.65 19.76 -15.96
CA PHE A 370 11.25 21.16 -15.73
C PHE A 370 11.65 22.18 -16.82
N THR A 371 11.08 22.07 -18.02
CA THR A 371 11.06 23.17 -19.01
C THR A 371 9.67 23.37 -19.62
N GLN A 372 9.36 24.59 -20.07
CA GLN A 372 8.07 24.89 -20.72
C GLN A 372 7.91 24.16 -22.07
N PRO A 373 6.68 23.77 -22.47
CA PRO A 373 6.47 22.83 -23.57
C PRO A 373 6.84 23.41 -24.96
N PRO A 374 7.67 22.72 -25.77
CA PRO A 374 7.94 23.08 -27.16
C PRO A 374 6.85 22.59 -28.14
N VAL A 375 6.72 23.29 -29.28
CA VAL A 375 5.77 22.99 -30.36
C VAL A 375 6.33 21.87 -31.29
N PRO A 376 5.53 20.87 -31.71
CA PRO A 376 6.05 19.65 -32.35
C PRO A 376 6.26 19.77 -33.87
N LYS A 377 7.28 19.07 -34.40
CA LYS A 377 7.35 18.68 -35.83
C LYS A 377 8.08 17.36 -36.10
N ALA A 378 7.40 16.55 -36.93
CA ALA A 378 7.88 15.60 -37.96
C ALA A 378 8.85 14.45 -37.61
N THR A 379 8.48 13.28 -38.14
CA THR A 379 9.13 11.96 -38.13
C THR A 379 10.22 11.80 -39.18
N ASP A 380 11.07 10.78 -39.04
CA ASP A 380 11.49 9.87 -40.13
C ASP A 380 11.98 8.50 -39.58
N THR A 381 12.23 7.53 -40.46
CA THR A 381 12.12 6.06 -40.24
C THR A 381 13.42 5.23 -40.40
N GLU A 382 13.31 3.89 -40.26
CA GLU A 382 14.23 2.80 -40.72
C GLU A 382 15.37 2.34 -39.76
N THR A 383 15.90 1.08 -39.72
CA THR A 383 15.51 -0.28 -40.23
C THR A 383 16.25 -1.45 -39.49
N ASN A 384 15.75 -2.69 -39.66
CA ASN A 384 16.16 -4.03 -39.17
C ASN A 384 17.65 -4.50 -39.23
N ALA A 385 18.07 -5.53 -38.42
CA ALA A 385 18.20 -6.95 -38.88
C ALA A 385 19.08 -7.96 -38.02
N ASN A 386 18.48 -9.10 -37.63
CA ASN A 386 18.91 -10.54 -37.62
C ASN A 386 20.23 -11.15 -37.01
N GLY A 387 20.02 -12.21 -36.17
CA GLY A 387 20.64 -13.57 -36.23
C GLY A 387 21.84 -13.91 -35.30
N GLY A 388 22.04 -15.15 -34.74
CA GLY A 388 21.22 -16.37 -34.59
C GLY A 388 22.01 -17.66 -34.15
N ARG A 389 21.35 -18.63 -33.45
CA ARG A 389 21.66 -20.09 -33.21
C ARG A 389 22.96 -20.53 -32.44
N SER A 390 22.90 -21.21 -31.26
CA SER A 390 22.66 -22.65 -30.88
C SER A 390 23.91 -23.58 -30.97
N VAL A 391 24.28 -24.50 -30.02
CA VAL A 391 23.65 -25.80 -29.60
C VAL A 391 24.36 -26.45 -28.34
N HIS A 392 23.63 -27.24 -27.53
CA HIS A 392 23.89 -28.37 -26.55
C HIS A 392 25.32 -28.89 -26.17
N ILE A 393 25.59 -29.68 -25.10
CA ILE A 393 25.03 -30.99 -24.60
C ILE A 393 25.28 -31.15 -23.05
N ILE A 394 24.28 -31.50 -22.22
CA ILE A 394 24.00 -32.79 -21.49
C ILE A 394 25.23 -33.40 -20.75
N GLU A 395 25.19 -33.54 -19.42
CA GLU A 395 25.07 -34.77 -18.57
C GLU A 395 25.35 -34.31 -17.10
N GLU A 396 24.92 -34.87 -15.96
CA GLU A 396 24.19 -36.11 -15.57
C GLU A 396 23.37 -35.83 -14.25
N GLU A 397 23.10 -36.82 -13.37
CA GLU A 397 22.09 -36.86 -12.29
C GLU A 397 22.52 -37.72 -11.07
N ILE A 398 22.15 -37.39 -9.82
CA ILE A 398 21.84 -38.36 -8.72
C ILE A 398 20.76 -37.78 -7.78
N ASP A 399 19.73 -38.59 -7.52
CA ASP A 399 18.54 -38.34 -6.69
C ASP A 399 18.71 -38.71 -5.19
N GLN A 400 17.89 -38.10 -4.32
CA GLN A 400 17.57 -38.58 -2.95
C GLN A 400 16.09 -38.32 -2.58
N SER A 401 15.17 -38.80 -3.41
CA SER A 401 13.78 -39.03 -3.04
C SER A 401 13.69 -40.20 -2.05
N ASP A 402 13.64 -39.91 -0.75
CA ASP A 402 13.47 -40.94 0.27
C ASP A 402 12.68 -40.42 1.50
N LEU A 403 11.65 -39.61 1.24
CA LEU A 403 10.62 -39.26 2.23
C LEU A 403 9.32 -38.80 1.56
N PHE A 404 8.22 -39.48 1.90
CA PHE A 404 6.82 -39.24 1.49
C PHE A 404 6.40 -39.81 0.12
N ASP A 405 6.01 -41.08 0.17
CA ASP A 405 5.28 -41.83 -0.85
C ASP A 405 3.83 -41.30 -1.00
N LEU A 406 3.68 -40.22 -1.76
CA LEU A 406 2.43 -39.71 -2.33
C LEU A 406 2.66 -39.54 -3.84
N THR A 407 2.14 -40.45 -4.66
CA THR A 407 2.38 -40.43 -6.11
C THR A 407 1.58 -39.30 -6.79
N ASP A 408 2.25 -38.18 -7.06
CA ASP A 408 1.67 -37.00 -7.73
C ASP A 408 1.50 -37.15 -9.26
N GLU A 409 2.13 -38.15 -9.91
CA GLU A 409 2.13 -38.32 -11.37
C GLU A 409 0.72 -38.27 -12.01
N GLY A 410 -0.28 -38.88 -11.36
CA GLY A 410 -1.66 -38.90 -11.85
C GLY A 410 -2.44 -37.59 -11.64
N LEU A 411 -1.94 -36.68 -10.80
CA LEU A 411 -2.51 -35.34 -10.59
C LEU A 411 -1.79 -34.29 -11.45
N GLU A 412 -0.49 -34.46 -11.71
CA GLU A 412 0.29 -33.60 -12.59
C GLU A 412 -0.10 -33.79 -14.06
N GLU A 413 -0.27 -35.03 -14.57
CA GLU A 413 -0.77 -35.25 -15.94
C GLU A 413 -2.20 -34.67 -16.15
N GLU A 414 -3.09 -34.83 -15.15
CA GLU A 414 -4.44 -34.21 -15.21
C GLU A 414 -4.40 -32.67 -15.10
N TRP A 415 -3.38 -32.10 -14.44
CA TRP A 415 -3.16 -30.64 -14.38
C TRP A 415 -2.57 -30.09 -15.68
N GLU A 416 -1.57 -30.75 -16.27
CA GLU A 416 -0.93 -30.31 -17.51
C GLU A 416 -1.87 -30.39 -18.71
N GLU A 417 -2.65 -31.47 -18.85
CA GLU A 417 -3.70 -31.56 -19.89
C GLU A 417 -4.77 -30.46 -19.72
N GLN A 418 -5.13 -30.12 -18.48
CA GLN A 418 -6.09 -29.06 -18.20
C GLN A 418 -5.51 -27.66 -18.42
N GLN A 419 -4.21 -27.45 -18.18
CA GLN A 419 -3.56 -26.19 -18.53
C GLN A 419 -3.46 -26.02 -20.05
N GLN A 420 -2.97 -27.03 -20.80
CA GLN A 420 -2.87 -26.93 -22.26
C GLN A 420 -4.22 -26.62 -22.94
N LYS A 421 -5.31 -27.29 -22.53
CA LYS A 421 -6.66 -27.01 -23.06
C LYS A 421 -7.19 -25.62 -22.69
N ARG A 422 -6.75 -25.04 -21.57
CA ARG A 422 -7.17 -23.71 -21.13
C ARG A 422 -6.31 -22.60 -21.72
N ASP A 423 -5.08 -22.89 -22.17
CA ASP A 423 -4.20 -21.83 -22.67
C ASP A 423 -4.59 -21.28 -24.05
N ASP A 424 -5.34 -22.06 -24.83
CA ASP A 424 -6.01 -21.62 -26.08
C ASP A 424 -7.18 -20.63 -25.86
N LEU A 425 -7.71 -20.51 -24.63
CA LEU A 425 -8.82 -19.60 -24.32
C LEU A 425 -8.34 -18.17 -24.04
N SER A 426 -9.08 -17.18 -24.54
CA SER A 426 -8.80 -15.78 -24.25
C SER A 426 -9.04 -15.43 -22.77
N VAL A 427 -8.36 -14.40 -22.26
CA VAL A 427 -8.51 -13.92 -20.87
C VAL A 427 -9.97 -13.60 -20.54
N GLU A 428 -10.75 -13.09 -21.51
CA GLU A 428 -12.18 -12.82 -21.32
C GLU A 428 -13.06 -14.07 -21.21
N GLU A 429 -12.62 -15.20 -21.78
CA GLU A 429 -13.33 -16.49 -21.69
C GLU A 429 -12.98 -17.21 -20.38
N ARG A 430 -11.71 -17.23 -19.98
CA ARG A 430 -11.26 -17.77 -18.68
C ARG A 430 -11.93 -17.08 -17.47
N LEU A 431 -12.38 -15.84 -17.63
CA LEU A 431 -13.14 -15.09 -16.62
C LEU A 431 -14.65 -15.42 -16.60
N LYS A 432 -15.23 -15.93 -17.69
CA LYS A 432 -16.68 -16.21 -17.80
C LYS A 432 -17.09 -17.56 -17.22
N GLU A 433 -16.19 -18.52 -17.11
CA GLU A 433 -16.48 -19.86 -16.55
C GLU A 433 -16.72 -19.86 -15.03
N ARG A 434 -16.49 -18.74 -14.33
CA ARG A 434 -16.59 -18.64 -12.87
C ARG A 434 -17.89 -17.99 -12.45
N GLU A 435 -18.87 -18.83 -12.09
CA GLU A 435 -20.14 -18.37 -11.55
C GLU A 435 -19.98 -17.72 -10.17
N ALA A 436 -20.74 -16.65 -9.93
CA ALA A 436 -20.86 -15.99 -8.63
C ALA A 436 -22.17 -16.42 -7.95
N THR A 437 -22.09 -16.94 -6.72
CA THR A 437 -23.28 -17.37 -5.97
C THR A 437 -23.74 -16.27 -5.00
N ASP A 438 -24.94 -15.72 -5.24
CA ASP A 438 -25.64 -14.89 -4.26
C ASP A 438 -26.04 -15.76 -3.06
N LEU A 439 -25.61 -15.39 -1.84
CA LEU A 439 -25.92 -16.15 -0.62
C LEU A 439 -27.42 -16.26 -0.33
N ARG A 440 -28.28 -15.47 -1.01
CA ARG A 440 -29.73 -15.65 -0.99
C ARG A 440 -30.22 -17.04 -1.42
N THR A 441 -29.48 -17.78 -2.26
CA THR A 441 -29.90 -19.11 -2.73
C THR A 441 -29.48 -20.26 -1.81
N LEU A 442 -28.90 -19.95 -0.64
CA LEU A 442 -28.53 -20.93 0.41
C LEU A 442 -29.44 -20.83 1.66
N LEU A 443 -30.57 -20.11 1.55
CA LEU A 443 -31.63 -19.99 2.55
C LEU A 443 -32.80 -20.92 2.22
#